data_AF-R6HDT9-F1
#
_entry.id   AF-R6HDT9-F1
#
_cell.length_a   1.000
_cell.length_b   1.000
_cell.length_c   1.000
_cell.angle_alpha   90.00
_cell.angle_beta   90.00
_cell.angle_gamma   90.00
#
_symmetry.space_group_name_H-M   'P 1'
#
loop_
_entity.id
_entity.type
_entity.pdbx_description
1 polymer ?
#
loop_
_entity_poly.entity_id
_entity_poly.type
_entity_poly.pdbx_seq_one_letter_code
_entity_poly.pdbx_strand_id
1 'polypeptide(L)'
;MKIFMDTANVAEIAEMAALGVVYGVTTNPSLIAKSGRTQAEVIPEICSLVDGPVSAEVISTDCEGMVAEARRLMKISDKVVVKIPCIAEGLKAVKILAKEGIKTNVTLVFSLPQALMAGRRHLWQRVPVQPM
;
A
#
# COMPACT_ATOMS: atom_id res chain seq x y z
N MET A 1 -18.24 -0.23 7.73
CA MET A 1 -17.48 -0.69 6.53
C MET A 1 -16.50 0.42 6.15
N LYS A 2 -15.28 0.10 5.69
CA LYS A 2 -14.29 1.09 5.23
C LYS A 2 -14.19 1.02 3.71
N ILE A 3 -14.27 2.15 3.02
CA ILE A 3 -14.22 2.22 1.55
C ILE A 3 -12.88 2.81 1.14
N PHE A 4 -12.21 2.14 0.20
CA PHE A 4 -10.94 2.55 -0.34
C PHE A 4 -11.08 2.85 -1.83
N MET A 5 -10.45 3.92 -2.30
CA MET A 5 -10.28 4.16 -3.73
C MET A 5 -8.99 3.50 -4.22
N ASP A 6 -9.04 2.86 -5.39
CA ASP A 6 -7.85 2.27 -6.05
C ASP A 6 -7.46 3.14 -7.25
N THR A 7 -6.82 4.28 -6.96
CA THR A 7 -6.41 5.25 -7.99
C THR A 7 -5.22 6.07 -7.50
N ALA A 8 -4.50 6.67 -8.44
CA ALA A 8 -3.51 7.73 -8.19
C ALA A 8 -3.98 9.09 -8.74
N ASN A 9 -5.23 9.17 -9.23
CA ASN A 9 -5.82 10.42 -9.68
C ASN A 9 -6.29 11.26 -8.48
N VAL A 10 -5.51 12.29 -8.17
CA VAL A 10 -5.75 13.18 -7.03
C VAL A 10 -7.09 13.92 -7.14
N ALA A 11 -7.51 14.30 -8.37
CA ALA A 11 -8.76 15.03 -8.57
C ALA A 11 -9.98 14.16 -8.22
N GLU A 12 -10.01 12.91 -8.69
CA GLU A 12 -11.05 11.94 -8.33
C GLU A 12 -11.08 11.67 -6.83
N ILE A 13 -9.90 11.57 -6.19
CA ILE A 13 -9.80 11.36 -4.75
C ILE A 13 -10.37 12.56 -3.99
N ALA A 14 -10.06 13.78 -4.41
CA ALA A 14 -10.57 14.99 -3.76
C ALA A 14 -12.10 15.10 -3.85
N GLU A 15 -12.68 14.83 -5.02
CA GLU A 15 -14.13 14.82 -5.22
C GLU A 15 -14.82 13.80 -4.30
N MET A 16 -14.32 12.57 -4.27
CA MET A 16 -14.91 11.50 -3.47
C MET A 16 -14.66 11.67 -1.96
N ALA A 17 -13.53 12.25 -1.57
CA ALA A 17 -13.26 12.62 -0.19
C ALA A 17 -14.24 13.71 0.30
N ALA A 18 -14.57 14.69 -0.55
CA ALA A 18 -15.56 15.73 -0.22
C ALA A 18 -16.98 15.17 0.01
N LEU A 19 -17.32 14.02 -0.57
CA LEU A 19 -18.57 13.29 -0.31
C LEU A 19 -18.58 12.56 1.05
N GLY A 20 -17.43 12.46 1.74
CA GLY A 20 -17.31 11.77 3.03
C GLY A 20 -17.40 10.24 2.95
N VAL A 21 -17.30 9.66 1.75
CA VAL A 21 -17.42 8.20 1.54
C VAL A 21 -16.09 7.48 1.52
N VAL A 22 -14.97 8.20 1.34
CA VAL A 22 -13.63 7.61 1.19
C VAL A 22 -12.93 7.54 2.55
N TYR A 23 -12.55 6.34 2.97
CA TYR A 23 -11.73 6.14 4.17
C TYR A 23 -10.24 6.16 3.87
N GLY A 24 -9.80 5.65 2.71
CA GLY A 24 -8.38 5.60 2.36
C GLY A 24 -8.15 5.31 0.89
N VAL A 25 -6.89 5.19 0.48
CA VAL A 25 -6.52 5.01 -0.92
C VAL A 25 -5.50 3.87 -1.05
N THR A 26 -5.65 3.06 -2.09
CA THR A 26 -4.64 2.11 -2.53
C THR A 26 -4.03 2.57 -3.84
N THR A 27 -2.71 2.49 -3.94
CA THR A 27 -1.98 2.75 -5.18
C THR A 27 -1.19 1.50 -5.58
N ASN A 28 -0.66 1.51 -6.80
CA ASN A 28 0.32 0.55 -7.31
C ASN A 28 1.21 1.27 -8.34
N PRO A 29 2.34 0.68 -8.76
CA PRO A 29 3.26 1.34 -9.68
C PRO A 29 2.61 1.73 -11.02
N SER A 30 1.67 0.92 -11.52
CA SER A 30 0.96 1.20 -12.77
C SER A 30 0.02 2.42 -12.65
N LEU A 31 -0.71 2.56 -11.55
CA LEU A 31 -1.57 3.73 -11.29
C LEU A 31 -0.74 5.01 -11.16
N ILE A 32 0.37 4.94 -10.43
CA ILE A 32 1.30 6.07 -10.29
C ILE A 32 1.88 6.44 -11.66
N ALA A 33 2.33 5.48 -12.46
CA ALA A 33 2.83 5.74 -13.81
C ALA A 33 1.79 6.41 -14.72
N LYS A 34 0.51 5.99 -14.64
CA LYS A 34 -0.60 6.62 -15.39
C LYS A 34 -0.85 8.08 -15.01
N SER A 35 -0.49 8.49 -13.79
CA SER A 35 -0.58 9.90 -13.36
C SER A 35 0.51 10.78 -13.98
N GLY A 36 1.56 10.19 -14.58
CA GLY A 36 2.72 10.92 -15.12
C GLY A 36 3.67 11.47 -14.04
N ARG A 37 3.45 11.12 -12.78
CA ARG A 37 4.19 11.62 -11.60
C ARG A 37 4.81 10.46 -10.81
N THR A 38 5.72 10.78 -9.91
CA THR A 38 6.38 9.83 -9.01
C THR A 38 5.58 9.61 -7.72
N GLN A 39 5.87 8.52 -7.00
CA GLN A 39 5.28 8.27 -5.67
C GLN A 39 5.58 9.41 -4.68
N ALA A 40 6.78 10.00 -4.74
CA ALA A 40 7.18 11.08 -3.86
C ALA A 40 6.36 12.36 -4.08
N GLU A 41 5.80 12.55 -5.29
CA GLU A 41 4.95 13.69 -5.60
C GLU A 41 3.48 13.41 -5.28
N VAL A 42 2.98 12.20 -5.58
CA VAL A 42 1.55 11.87 -5.51
C VAL A 42 1.12 11.45 -4.10
N ILE A 43 1.91 10.62 -3.42
CA ILE A 43 1.51 10.08 -2.11
C ILE A 43 1.29 11.15 -1.03
N PRO A 44 2.14 12.18 -0.86
CA PRO A 44 1.89 13.23 0.12
C PRO A 44 0.58 13.98 -0.13
N GLU A 45 0.26 14.22 -1.40
CA GLU A 45 -0.96 14.91 -1.82
C GLU A 45 -2.20 14.06 -1.55
N ILE A 46 -2.15 12.75 -1.83
CA ILE A 46 -3.24 11.84 -1.45
C ILE A 46 -3.41 11.81 0.07
N CYS A 47 -2.31 11.78 0.83
CA CYS A 47 -2.35 11.78 2.30
C CYS A 47 -2.97 13.05 2.90
N SER A 48 -2.92 14.20 2.20
CA SER A 48 -3.59 15.42 2.67
C SER A 48 -5.09 15.43 2.37
N LEU A 49 -5.56 14.63 1.42
CA LEU A 49 -6.97 14.56 1.01
C LEU A 49 -7.83 13.56 1.79
N VAL A 50 -7.21 12.53 2.36
CA VAL A 50 -7.94 11.48 3.11
C VAL A 50 -7.43 11.37 4.54
N ASP A 51 -8.33 11.15 5.50
CA ASP A 51 -7.94 10.98 6.91
C ASP A 51 -7.27 9.65 7.20
N GLY A 52 -7.64 8.63 6.41
CA GLY A 52 -7.14 7.29 6.62
C GLY A 52 -5.91 6.94 5.80
N PRO A 53 -5.64 5.64 5.70
CA PRO A 53 -4.40 5.06 5.17
C PRO A 53 -4.23 5.25 3.67
N VAL A 54 -2.98 5.39 3.24
CA VAL A 54 -2.58 5.41 1.83
C VAL A 54 -1.59 4.27 1.58
N SER A 55 -2.02 3.24 0.85
CA SER A 55 -1.13 2.12 0.49
C SER A 55 -0.21 2.50 -0.67
N ALA A 56 1.10 2.53 -0.41
CA ALA A 56 2.15 2.78 -1.41
C ALA A 56 3.01 1.53 -1.60
N GLU A 57 3.21 1.11 -2.85
CA GLU A 57 3.84 -0.17 -3.19
C GLU A 57 5.34 -0.04 -3.43
N VAL A 58 6.11 -0.99 -2.88
CA VAL A 58 7.53 -1.18 -3.20
C VAL A 58 7.70 -1.70 -4.64
N ILE A 59 8.85 -1.42 -5.25
CA ILE A 59 9.20 -1.83 -6.62
C ILE A 59 10.22 -2.98 -6.59
N SER A 60 11.13 -2.97 -5.61
CA SER A 60 12.15 -4.01 -5.45
C SER A 60 11.55 -5.41 -5.28
N THR A 61 12.25 -6.44 -5.75
CA THR A 61 11.82 -7.83 -5.70
C THR A 61 12.59 -8.69 -4.68
N ASP A 62 13.67 -8.16 -4.11
CA ASP A 62 14.44 -8.77 -3.03
C ASP A 62 14.10 -8.17 -1.65
N CYS A 63 14.40 -8.91 -0.58
CA CYS A 63 14.02 -8.51 0.77
C CYS A 63 14.72 -7.21 1.22
N GLU A 64 15.98 -7.00 0.87
CA GLU A 64 16.75 -5.84 1.32
C GLU A 64 16.25 -4.57 0.65
N GLY A 65 16.05 -4.62 -0.67
CA GLY A 65 15.48 -3.55 -1.47
C GLY A 65 14.09 -3.14 -0.99
N MET A 66 13.20 -4.12 -0.74
CA MET A 66 11.86 -3.84 -0.21
C MET A 66 11.89 -3.15 1.15
N VAL A 67 12.77 -3.57 2.07
CA VAL A 67 12.89 -2.95 3.39
C VAL A 67 13.44 -1.52 3.28
N ALA A 68 14.44 -1.30 2.43
CA ALA A 68 14.99 0.03 2.19
C ALA A 68 13.96 0.99 1.56
N GLU A 69 13.17 0.52 0.60
CA GLU A 69 12.06 1.26 0.00
C GLU A 69 10.96 1.57 1.00
N ALA A 70 10.53 0.57 1.77
CA ALA A 70 9.51 0.72 2.81
C ALA A 70 9.89 1.83 3.79
N ARG A 71 11.13 1.84 4.29
CA ARG A 71 11.64 2.88 5.21
C ARG A 71 11.68 4.27 4.58
N ARG A 72 11.89 4.37 3.25
CA ARG A 72 11.79 5.65 2.53
C ARG A 72 10.34 6.12 2.43
N LEU A 73 9.42 5.22 2.09
CA LEU A 73 7.99 5.53 1.97
C LEU A 73 7.40 6.00 3.30
N MET A 74 7.79 5.39 4.42
CA MET A 74 7.32 5.80 5.76
C MET A 74 7.73 7.22 6.16
N LYS A 75 8.72 7.83 5.48
CA LYS A 75 9.11 9.23 5.73
C LYS A 75 8.15 10.23 5.10
N ILE A 76 7.26 9.80 4.19
CA ILE A 76 6.34 10.68 3.47
C ILE A 76 5.20 11.13 4.38
N SER A 77 4.55 10.18 5.08
CA SER A 77 3.45 10.45 6.01
C SER A 77 3.22 9.24 6.93
N ASP A 78 2.72 9.49 8.13
CA ASP A 78 2.23 8.50 9.10
C ASP A 78 1.00 7.71 8.62
N LYS A 79 0.29 8.24 7.61
CA LYS A 79 -0.82 7.57 6.92
C LYS A 79 -0.35 6.50 5.93
N VAL A 80 0.94 6.46 5.61
CA VAL A 80 1.47 5.47 4.66
C VAL A 80 1.36 4.06 5.23
N VAL A 81 0.87 3.16 4.39
CA VAL A 81 0.93 1.72 4.60
C VAL A 81 1.76 1.13 3.46
N VAL A 82 2.79 0.36 3.78
CA VAL A 82 3.69 -0.18 2.77
C VAL A 82 3.05 -1.41 2.13
N LYS A 83 2.79 -1.34 0.83
CA LYS A 83 2.22 -2.44 0.06
C LYS A 83 3.34 -3.34 -0.46
N ILE A 84 3.29 -4.62 -0.11
CA ILE A 84 4.34 -5.62 -0.38
C ILE A 84 3.74 -6.79 -1.16
N PRO A 85 4.35 -7.25 -2.27
CA PRO A 85 3.85 -8.40 -3.01
C PRO A 85 3.98 -9.70 -2.21
N CYS A 86 3.03 -10.62 -2.38
CA CYS A 86 3.00 -11.92 -1.71
C CYS A 86 3.99 -12.94 -2.33
N ILE A 87 5.29 -12.63 -2.28
CA ILE A 87 6.39 -13.51 -2.67
C ILE A 87 7.27 -13.88 -1.46
N ALA A 88 8.15 -14.86 -1.60
CA ALA A 88 9.00 -15.33 -0.50
C ALA A 88 9.83 -14.20 0.14
N GLU A 89 10.48 -13.38 -0.68
CA GLU A 89 11.24 -12.21 -0.22
C GLU A 89 10.34 -11.15 0.43
N GLY A 90 9.15 -10.92 -0.11
CA GLY A 90 8.15 -10.01 0.47
C GLY A 90 7.68 -10.47 1.85
N LEU A 91 7.48 -11.76 2.05
CA LEU A 91 7.13 -12.31 3.36
C LEU A 91 8.26 -12.19 4.39
N LYS A 92 9.53 -12.23 3.94
CA LYS A 92 10.69 -11.92 4.79
C LYS A 92 10.72 -10.43 5.15
N ALA A 93 10.54 -9.55 4.17
CA ALA A 93 10.48 -8.11 4.37
C ALA A 93 9.37 -7.72 5.36
N VAL A 94 8.16 -8.26 5.20
CA VAL A 94 7.03 -8.08 6.14
C VAL A 94 7.41 -8.45 7.57
N LYS A 95 8.16 -9.54 7.77
CA LYS A 95 8.61 -9.96 9.11
C LYS A 95 9.55 -8.93 9.76
N ILE A 96 10.42 -8.31 8.96
CA ILE A 96 11.36 -7.28 9.43
C ILE A 96 10.58 -6.00 9.74
N LEU A 97 9.78 -5.52 8.79
CA LEU A 97 8.99 -4.29 8.91
C LEU A 97 7.99 -4.36 10.08
N ALA A 98 7.39 -5.52 10.35
CA ALA A 98 6.51 -5.72 11.49
C ALA A 98 7.23 -5.54 12.84
N LYS A 99 8.50 -5.96 12.96
CA LYS A 99 9.30 -5.71 14.17
C LYS A 99 9.64 -4.23 14.36
N GLU A 100 9.68 -3.47 13.27
CA GLU A 100 9.89 -2.02 13.25
C GLU A 100 8.59 -1.24 13.47
N GLY A 101 7.44 -1.92 13.64
CA GLY A 101 6.14 -1.28 13.78
C GLY A 101 5.59 -0.66 12.50
N ILE A 102 6.20 -0.97 11.34
CA ILE A 102 5.79 -0.44 10.04
C ILE A 102 4.56 -1.22 9.55
N LYS A 103 3.47 -0.48 9.29
CA LYS A 103 2.23 -1.05 8.76
C LYS A 103 2.45 -1.54 7.33
N THR A 104 2.07 -2.79 7.09
CA THR A 104 2.18 -3.42 5.77
C THR A 104 0.83 -3.93 5.26
N ASN A 105 0.66 -3.85 3.93
CA ASN A 105 -0.47 -4.41 3.17
C ASN A 105 0.08 -5.43 2.18
N VAL A 106 -0.24 -6.72 2.35
CA VAL A 106 0.25 -7.75 1.43
C VAL A 106 -0.71 -7.87 0.25
N THR A 107 -0.17 -7.64 -0.96
CA THR A 107 -0.90 -7.63 -2.24
C THR A 107 -0.60 -8.88 -3.07
N LEU A 108 -1.33 -9.07 -4.18
CA LEU A 108 -1.17 -10.20 -5.11
C LEU A 108 -1.41 -11.55 -4.41
N VAL A 109 -2.43 -11.59 -3.56
CA VAL A 109 -2.89 -12.81 -2.87
C VAL A 109 -4.03 -13.41 -3.68
N PHE A 110 -3.80 -14.60 -4.24
CA PHE A 110 -4.75 -15.30 -5.13
C PHE A 110 -5.25 -16.63 -4.54
N SER A 111 -4.79 -17.01 -3.36
CA SER A 111 -5.13 -18.28 -2.73
C SER A 111 -5.24 -18.17 -1.22
N LEU A 112 -6.04 -19.06 -0.63
CA LEU A 112 -6.18 -19.15 0.82
C LEU A 112 -4.84 -19.41 1.54
N PRO A 113 -3.95 -20.32 1.08
CA PRO A 113 -2.65 -20.49 1.70
C PRO A 113 -1.81 -19.20 1.70
N GLN A 114 -1.79 -18.42 0.62
CA GLN A 114 -1.13 -17.11 0.59
C GLN A 114 -1.73 -16.15 1.61
N ALA A 115 -3.06 -16.09 1.70
CA ALA A 115 -3.75 -15.25 2.67
C ALA A 115 -3.41 -15.65 4.13
N LEU A 116 -3.28 -16.95 4.41
CA LEU A 116 -2.87 -17.48 5.72
C LEU A 116 -1.41 -17.14 6.03
N MET A 117 -0.50 -17.28 5.05
CA MET A 117 0.92 -16.95 5.20
C MET A 117 1.14 -15.46 5.46
N ALA A 118 0.45 -14.59 4.72
CA ALA A 118 0.42 -13.16 4.97
C ALA A 118 -0.12 -12.89 6.38
N GLY A 119 -1.25 -13.50 6.71
CA GLY A 119 -2.00 -13.27 7.93
C GLY A 119 -1.37 -13.63 9.27
N ARG A 120 -0.41 -14.56 9.28
CA ARG A 120 0.28 -14.98 10.52
C ARG A 120 1.15 -13.90 11.14
N ARG A 121 1.44 -12.82 10.40
CA ARG A 121 2.25 -11.69 10.85
C ARG A 121 1.29 -10.52 11.08
N HIS A 122 1.53 -9.68 12.09
CA HIS A 122 0.65 -8.55 12.43
C HIS A 122 0.55 -7.57 11.25
N LEU A 123 -0.40 -7.83 10.35
CA LEU A 123 -0.62 -7.09 9.13
C LEU A 123 -1.77 -6.12 9.31
N TRP A 124 -1.66 -4.97 8.65
CA TRP A 124 -2.68 -3.95 8.69
C TRP A 124 -3.84 -4.27 7.72
N GLN A 125 -3.56 -4.84 6.53
CA GLN A 125 -4.60 -5.29 5.59
C GLN A 125 -4.09 -6.42 4.67
N ARG A 126 -5.02 -7.22 4.13
CA ARG A 126 -4.81 -8.19 3.03
C ARG A 126 -5.70 -7.78 1.86
N VAL A 127 -5.17 -7.74 0.65
CA VAL A 127 -5.97 -7.43 -0.55
C VAL A 127 -5.96 -8.65 -1.47
N PRO A 128 -7.07 -9.42 -1.52
CA PRO A 128 -7.25 -10.46 -2.53
C PRO A 128 -7.32 -9.80 -3.90
N VAL A 129 -6.67 -10.40 -4.88
CA VAL A 129 -6.79 -9.96 -6.28
C VAL A 129 -7.55 -11.05 -7.03
N GLN A 130 -8.59 -10.67 -7.77
CA GLN A 130 -9.26 -11.62 -8.66
C GLN A 130 -8.33 -11.89 -9.85
N PRO A 131 -8.09 -13.15 -10.24
CA PRO A 131 -7.44 -13.44 -11.51
C PRO A 131 -8.32 -12.91 -12.64
N MET A 132 -7.70 -12.27 -13.64
CA MET A 132 -8.35 -11.90 -14.90
C MET A 132 -8.72 -13.14 -15.70
#